data_AF-A0A151NMQ2-F1
#
_entry.id   AF-A0A151NMQ2-F1
#
_cell.length_a   1.000
_cell.length_b   1.000
_cell.length_c   1.000
_cell.angle_alpha   90.00
_cell.angle_beta   90.00
_cell.angle_gamma   90.00
#
_symmetry.space_group_name_H-M   'P 1'
#
loop_
_entity.id
_entity.type
_entity.pdbx_description
1 polymer ?
#
loop_
_entity_poly.entity_id
_entity_poly.type
_entity_poly.pdbx_seq_one_letter_code
_entity_poly.pdbx_strand_id
1 'polypeptide(L)'
;MLPPSKFLPIISTGFMQYQATWGERDVGKPVQQGCNLELIKAQMRKEVEKEVRLQVDEMMRQELQRLRLAVDREETRPLKAKKSSKKLGKKSGKKEKDLTQDRTLDSLYEELVLQGILKKPQAVPLADYTGDFSYLGSTLRAAGAEPAPSVLDVRQNVVLYAILRLGSPTVHELAPQVRSLLLAGPAGTGKKMLVHAVCTETGANLFDLSSENLVDKYPGKAGLSLLMHMVFKVARLLQPSVIWVGNAEKTFYKKVPKEEKEAPPAPVPCASQAPPLLPAGRAEAPEEGAAQGPEDAAGGRPGAAAGHV
;
A
#
# COMPACT_ATOMS: atom_id res chain seq x y z
N MET A 1 -52.44 -4.93 -59.17
CA MET A 1 -51.09 -4.90 -58.58
C MET A 1 -51.24 -4.74 -57.08
N LEU A 2 -50.66 -5.63 -56.28
CA LEU A 2 -50.76 -5.60 -54.83
C LEU A 2 -49.93 -4.42 -54.27
N PRO A 3 -50.45 -3.64 -53.32
CA PRO A 3 -49.70 -2.56 -52.69
C PRO A 3 -48.52 -3.13 -51.87
N PRO A 4 -47.36 -2.44 -51.84
CA PRO A 4 -46.20 -2.91 -51.10
C PRO A 4 -46.51 -3.00 -49.59
N SER A 5 -45.95 -4.03 -48.95
CA SER A 5 -46.14 -4.30 -47.52
C SER A 5 -45.63 -3.13 -46.67
N LYS A 6 -46.42 -2.74 -45.67
CA LYS A 6 -46.09 -1.67 -44.70
C LYS A 6 -44.82 -1.95 -43.88
N PHE A 7 -44.33 -3.19 -43.89
CA PHE A 7 -43.17 -3.62 -43.09
C PHE A 7 -41.83 -3.51 -43.82
N LEU A 8 -41.83 -3.33 -45.15
CA LEU A 8 -40.59 -3.14 -45.93
C LEU A 8 -39.68 -2.02 -45.40
N PRO A 9 -40.19 -0.82 -45.04
CA PRO A 9 -39.32 0.23 -44.52
C PRO A 9 -38.66 -0.17 -43.18
N ILE A 10 -39.40 -0.82 -42.27
CA ILE A 10 -38.89 -1.24 -40.96
C ILE A 10 -37.80 -2.31 -41.11
N ILE A 11 -38.02 -3.26 -42.04
CA ILE A 11 -37.03 -4.30 -42.33
C ILE A 11 -35.78 -3.69 -42.97
N SER A 12 -35.95 -2.73 -43.88
CA SER A 12 -34.82 -2.05 -44.52
C SER A 12 -33.98 -1.24 -43.53
N THR A 13 -34.61 -0.52 -42.59
CA THR A 13 -33.88 0.25 -41.57
C THR A 13 -33.17 -0.68 -40.60
N GLY A 14 -33.82 -1.77 -40.17
CA GLY A 14 -33.21 -2.80 -39.34
C GLY A 14 -32.02 -3.47 -40.02
N PHE A 15 -32.13 -3.79 -41.31
CA PHE A 15 -31.05 -4.38 -42.10
C PHE A 15 -29.84 -3.42 -42.20
N MET A 16 -30.08 -2.14 -42.46
CA MET A 16 -29.00 -1.14 -42.53
C MET A 16 -28.30 -0.96 -41.17
N GLN A 17 -29.05 -0.95 -40.07
CA GLN A 17 -28.48 -0.89 -38.71
C GLN A 17 -27.66 -2.14 -38.38
N TYR A 18 -28.17 -3.32 -38.75
CA TYR A 18 -27.46 -4.57 -38.56
C TYR A 18 -26.16 -4.59 -39.36
N GLN A 19 -26.21 -4.25 -40.66
CA GLN A 19 -25.04 -4.20 -41.53
C GLN A 19 -23.98 -3.20 -41.02
N ALA A 20 -24.41 -2.04 -40.50
CA ALA A 20 -23.50 -1.05 -39.90
C ALA A 20 -22.86 -1.52 -38.59
N THR A 21 -23.56 -2.31 -37.78
CA THR A 21 -23.08 -2.72 -36.45
C THR A 21 -22.30 -4.04 -36.49
N TRP A 22 -22.65 -4.93 -37.43
CA TRP A 22 -22.18 -6.31 -37.47
C TRP A 22 -21.51 -6.71 -38.80
N GLY A 23 -21.59 -5.89 -39.85
CA GLY A 23 -21.17 -6.28 -41.21
C GLY A 23 -19.67 -6.55 -41.39
N GLU A 24 -18.80 -5.92 -40.59
CA GLU A 24 -17.34 -6.10 -40.66
C GLU A 24 -16.79 -7.03 -39.57
N ARG A 25 -17.64 -7.59 -38.72
CA ARG A 25 -17.20 -8.38 -37.55
C ARG A 25 -17.30 -9.86 -37.84
N ASP A 26 -16.15 -10.52 -37.94
CA ASP A 26 -16.06 -11.97 -38.18
C ASP A 26 -16.76 -12.77 -37.07
N VAL A 27 -17.84 -13.47 -37.42
CA VAL A 27 -18.60 -14.36 -36.53
C VAL A 27 -17.88 -15.73 -36.48
N GLY A 28 -16.61 -15.72 -36.13
CA GLY A 28 -15.78 -16.92 -36.01
C GLY A 28 -15.97 -17.62 -34.67
N LYS A 29 -16.77 -18.70 -34.67
CA LYS A 29 -17.01 -19.71 -33.61
C LYS A 29 -17.91 -19.27 -32.41
N PRO A 30 -19.06 -19.94 -32.20
CA PRO A 30 -20.09 -19.52 -31.23
C PRO A 30 -19.84 -19.91 -29.75
N VAL A 31 -18.69 -20.51 -29.39
CA VAL A 31 -18.56 -21.22 -28.09
C VAL A 31 -17.98 -20.34 -26.95
N GLN A 32 -17.50 -19.14 -27.22
CA GLN A 32 -17.01 -18.20 -26.19
C GLN A 32 -17.42 -16.75 -26.47
N GLN A 33 -18.65 -16.53 -26.93
CA GLN A 33 -19.21 -15.17 -26.99
C GLN A 33 -19.62 -14.73 -25.58
N GLY A 34 -18.64 -14.30 -24.78
CA GLY A 34 -18.91 -13.43 -23.64
C GLY A 34 -19.58 -12.13 -24.11
N CYS A 35 -20.21 -11.39 -23.20
CA CYS A 35 -20.78 -10.07 -23.50
C CYS A 35 -19.76 -9.24 -24.29
N ASN A 36 -20.16 -8.67 -25.44
CA ASN A 36 -19.29 -7.85 -26.26
C ASN A 36 -18.89 -6.57 -25.50
N LEU A 37 -17.78 -6.65 -24.77
CA LEU A 37 -17.29 -5.59 -23.90
C LEU A 37 -17.04 -4.29 -24.65
N GLU A 38 -16.71 -4.34 -25.94
CA GLU A 38 -16.48 -3.15 -26.76
C GLU A 38 -17.76 -2.35 -27.00
N LEU A 39 -18.88 -3.04 -27.24
CA LEU A 39 -20.18 -2.40 -27.42
C LEU A 39 -20.63 -1.74 -26.11
N ILE A 40 -20.47 -2.47 -25.00
CA ILE A 40 -20.81 -2.00 -23.66
C ILE A 40 -19.91 -0.80 -23.30
N LYS A 41 -18.59 -0.91 -23.49
CA LYS A 41 -17.66 0.20 -23.27
C LYS A 41 -17.97 1.40 -24.17
N ALA A 42 -18.40 1.21 -25.42
CA ALA A 42 -18.78 2.32 -26.29
C ALA A 42 -20.07 3.02 -25.84
N GLN A 43 -21.04 2.27 -25.33
CA GLN A 43 -22.26 2.82 -24.76
C GLN A 43 -21.97 3.58 -23.46
N MET A 44 -21.26 2.96 -22.51
CA MET A 44 -20.89 3.58 -21.23
C MET A 44 -19.96 4.79 -21.42
N ARG A 45 -19.08 4.78 -22.44
CA ARG A 45 -18.19 5.92 -22.73
C ARG A 45 -18.95 7.21 -22.99
N LYS A 46 -20.13 7.16 -23.61
CA LYS A 46 -20.92 8.38 -23.88
C LYS A 46 -21.47 9.02 -22.62
N GLU A 47 -21.77 8.21 -21.61
CA GLU A 47 -22.27 8.68 -20.31
C GLU A 47 -21.11 9.24 -19.49
N VAL A 48 -20.04 8.45 -19.35
CA VAL A 48 -18.82 8.84 -18.64
C VAL A 48 -18.20 10.10 -19.24
N GLU A 49 -18.18 10.23 -20.58
CA GLU A 49 -17.62 11.41 -21.23
C GLU A 49 -18.38 12.69 -20.88
N LYS A 50 -19.71 12.63 -20.70
CA LYS A 50 -20.49 13.82 -20.29
C LYS A 50 -20.14 14.24 -18.86
N GLU A 51 -20.01 13.28 -17.96
CA GLU A 51 -19.61 13.53 -16.56
C GLU A 51 -18.19 14.08 -16.48
N VAL A 52 -17.24 13.45 -17.18
CA VAL A 52 -15.84 13.86 -17.21
C VAL A 52 -15.68 15.23 -17.86
N ARG A 53 -16.44 15.57 -18.90
CA ARG A 53 -16.40 16.91 -19.52
C ARG A 53 -16.75 18.01 -18.51
N LEU A 54 -17.76 17.80 -17.66
CA LEU A 54 -18.11 18.77 -16.61
C LEU A 54 -16.97 18.94 -15.61
N GLN A 55 -16.36 17.84 -15.15
CA GLN A 55 -15.22 17.89 -14.23
C GLN A 55 -13.99 18.56 -14.83
N VAL A 56 -13.69 18.26 -16.10
CA VAL A 56 -12.57 18.86 -16.84
C VAL A 56 -12.79 20.36 -17.04
N ASP A 57 -14.00 20.79 -17.37
CA ASP A 57 -14.34 22.21 -17.51
C ASP A 57 -14.20 22.96 -16.17
N GLU A 58 -14.59 22.34 -15.05
CA GLU A 58 -14.37 22.90 -13.71
C GLU A 58 -12.88 23.03 -13.36
N MET A 59 -12.10 21.98 -13.62
CA MET A 59 -10.64 22.02 -13.42
C MET A 59 -9.98 23.09 -14.30
N MET A 60 -10.38 23.20 -15.56
CA MET A 60 -9.85 24.20 -16.49
C MET A 60 -10.16 25.63 -16.00
N ARG A 61 -11.35 25.87 -15.44
CA ARG A 61 -11.70 27.17 -14.85
C ARG A 61 -10.85 27.49 -13.62
N GLN A 62 -10.57 26.51 -12.76
CA GLN A 62 -9.70 26.70 -11.60
C GLN A 62 -8.26 27.03 -12.01
N GLU A 63 -7.73 26.33 -13.02
CA GLU A 63 -6.39 26.63 -13.58
C GLU A 63 -6.34 28.03 -14.19
N LEU A 64 -7.36 28.44 -14.95
CA LEU A 64 -7.45 29.81 -15.48
C LEU A 64 -7.50 30.86 -14.38
N GLN A 65 -8.22 30.62 -13.28
CA GLN A 65 -8.24 31.52 -12.12
C GLN A 65 -6.85 31.61 -11.47
N ARG A 66 -6.16 30.47 -11.32
CA ARG A 66 -4.80 30.43 -10.77
C ARG A 66 -3.82 31.21 -11.66
N LEU A 67 -3.91 31.04 -12.98
CA LEU A 67 -3.07 31.75 -13.95
C LEU A 67 -3.33 33.26 -13.93
N ARG A 68 -4.60 33.68 -13.86
CA ARG A 68 -4.94 35.11 -13.71
C ARG A 68 -4.33 35.70 -12.45
N LEU A 69 -4.48 35.03 -11.31
CA LEU A 69 -3.87 35.47 -10.05
C LEU A 69 -2.33 35.51 -10.11
N ALA A 70 -1.70 34.63 -10.87
CA ALA A 70 -0.26 34.64 -11.08
C ALA A 70 0.17 35.82 -11.96
N VAL A 71 -0.56 36.08 -13.05
CA VAL A 71 -0.32 37.22 -13.95
C VAL A 71 -0.55 38.55 -13.21
N ASP A 72 -1.63 38.71 -12.44
CA ASP A 72 -1.88 39.91 -11.64
C ASP A 72 -0.75 40.15 -10.62
N ARG A 73 -0.20 39.08 -10.03
CA ARG A 73 0.97 39.15 -9.13
C ARG A 73 2.27 39.50 -9.86
N GLU A 74 2.36 39.29 -11.16
CA GLU A 74 3.49 39.71 -11.99
C GLU A 74 3.31 41.15 -12.48
N GLU A 75 2.11 41.54 -12.90
CA GLU A 75 1.79 42.91 -13.31
C GLU A 75 1.88 43.90 -12.13
N THR A 76 1.49 43.47 -10.92
CA THR A 76 1.64 44.28 -9.69
C THR A 76 3.06 44.24 -9.10
N ARG A 77 4.02 43.55 -9.74
CA ARG A 77 5.45 43.61 -9.38
C ARG A 77 6.17 44.63 -10.27
N PRO A 78 6.25 45.93 -9.88
CA PRO A 78 7.26 46.80 -10.46
C PRO A 78 8.65 46.27 -10.06
N LEU A 79 9.57 46.26 -11.02
CA LEU A 79 10.97 45.83 -10.87
C LEU A 79 11.69 46.64 -9.77
N LYS A 80 11.59 46.22 -8.50
CA LYS A 80 12.45 46.69 -7.41
C LYS A 80 12.87 45.55 -6.48
N ALA A 81 14.16 45.53 -6.21
CA ALA A 81 14.87 44.53 -5.43
C ALA A 81 14.69 44.64 -3.91
N LYS A 82 14.81 43.48 -3.24
CA LYS A 82 15.16 43.18 -1.83
C LYS A 82 14.26 43.71 -0.69
N LYS A 83 13.75 42.78 0.13
CA LYS A 83 14.23 42.56 1.53
C LYS A 83 13.54 41.38 2.24
N SER A 84 14.36 40.69 3.03
CA SER A 84 14.03 39.69 4.04
C SER A 84 13.00 40.17 5.07
N SER A 85 11.98 39.35 5.36
CA SER A 85 11.15 39.51 6.56
C SER A 85 11.06 38.22 7.37
N LYS A 86 11.59 38.32 8.59
CA LYS A 86 11.60 37.37 9.69
C LYS A 86 10.24 37.43 10.42
N LYS A 87 9.55 36.29 10.62
CA LYS A 87 8.47 36.09 11.62
C LYS A 87 8.53 34.63 12.07
N LEU A 88 9.05 34.35 13.27
CA LEU A 88 8.34 34.12 14.53
C LEU A 88 7.32 32.94 14.54
N GLY A 89 7.71 31.82 15.17
CA GLY A 89 7.09 31.43 16.44
C GLY A 89 5.84 30.54 16.48
N LYS A 90 5.60 29.71 15.45
CA LYS A 90 4.63 28.60 15.36
C LYS A 90 4.91 27.29 16.14
N LYS A 91 4.86 27.20 17.47
CA LYS A 91 5.12 25.92 18.20
C LYS A 91 4.00 24.90 17.88
N SER A 92 4.23 24.07 16.85
CA SER A 92 3.38 22.95 16.46
C SER A 92 4.15 21.66 16.73
N GLY A 93 3.44 20.63 17.22
CA GLY A 93 4.00 19.34 17.56
C GLY A 93 4.92 18.83 16.46
N LYS A 94 6.03 18.23 16.88
CA LYS A 94 7.11 17.72 16.03
C LYS A 94 6.59 16.58 15.14
N LYS A 95 5.78 16.90 14.15
CA LYS A 95 5.59 16.09 12.94
C LYS A 95 6.96 16.02 12.29
N GLU A 96 7.45 14.81 12.06
CA GLU A 96 8.70 14.59 11.31
C GLU A 96 8.66 15.50 10.08
N LYS A 97 9.62 16.41 10.02
CA LYS A 97 9.70 17.37 8.93
C LYS A 97 10.15 16.57 7.73
N ASP A 98 9.22 16.27 6.82
CA ASP A 98 9.56 15.55 5.59
C ASP A 98 10.65 16.37 4.87
N LEU A 99 11.85 15.82 4.76
CA LEU A 99 12.99 16.48 4.13
C LEU A 99 12.88 16.50 2.59
N THR A 100 11.82 15.93 2.02
CA THR A 100 11.63 15.71 0.57
C THR A 100 10.25 16.18 0.05
N GLN A 101 9.67 17.24 0.62
CA GLN A 101 8.37 17.76 0.15
C GLN A 101 8.42 18.35 -1.27
N ASP A 102 9.61 18.70 -1.76
CA ASP A 102 9.78 19.36 -3.07
C ASP A 102 10.06 18.39 -4.23
N ARG A 103 10.08 17.06 -4.01
CA ARG A 103 10.40 16.05 -5.04
C ARG A 103 9.18 15.23 -5.45
N THR A 104 9.05 15.00 -6.76
CA THR A 104 8.01 14.14 -7.35
C THR A 104 8.21 12.67 -6.98
N LEU A 105 7.12 11.91 -6.93
CA LEU A 105 7.16 10.48 -6.56
C LEU A 105 7.96 9.64 -7.53
N ASP A 106 7.84 9.95 -8.83
CA ASP A 106 8.52 9.21 -9.89
C ASP A 106 10.04 9.40 -9.80
N SER A 107 10.51 10.60 -9.48
CA SER A 107 11.93 10.85 -9.23
C SER A 107 12.45 10.07 -8.02
N LEU A 108 11.67 10.00 -6.94
CA LEU A 108 12.03 9.20 -5.76
C LEU A 108 12.05 7.71 -6.08
N TYR A 109 11.13 7.24 -6.91
CA TYR A 109 11.04 5.85 -7.33
C TYR A 109 12.26 5.47 -8.20
N GLU A 110 12.58 6.29 -9.20
CA GLU A 110 13.75 6.11 -10.05
C GLU A 110 15.06 6.08 -9.25
N GLU A 111 15.22 7.00 -8.28
CA GLU A 111 16.38 7.01 -7.37
C GLU A 111 16.49 5.68 -6.60
N LEU A 112 15.38 5.17 -6.03
CA LEU A 112 15.38 3.93 -5.26
C LEU A 112 15.65 2.68 -6.12
N VAL A 113 15.18 2.67 -7.36
CA VAL A 113 15.44 1.58 -8.33
C VAL A 113 16.89 1.61 -8.80
N LEU A 114 17.44 2.79 -9.13
CA LEU A 114 18.85 2.95 -9.52
C LEU A 114 19.79 2.55 -8.37
N GLN A 115 19.41 2.87 -7.14
CA GLN A 115 20.12 2.42 -5.95
C GLN A 115 19.87 0.94 -5.62
N GLY A 116 19.01 0.24 -6.34
CA GLY A 116 18.72 -1.17 -6.08
C GLY A 116 18.18 -1.41 -4.68
N ILE A 117 17.57 -0.41 -4.04
CA ILE A 117 16.87 -0.56 -2.76
C ILE A 117 15.50 -1.17 -3.03
N LEU A 118 14.84 -0.70 -4.08
CA LEU A 118 13.63 -1.33 -4.59
C LEU A 118 14.02 -2.42 -5.59
N LYS A 119 13.74 -3.68 -5.25
CA LYS A 119 14.05 -4.85 -6.10
C LYS A 119 12.76 -5.56 -6.49
N LYS A 120 12.72 -6.10 -7.72
CA LYS A 120 11.67 -7.04 -8.10
C LYS A 120 11.87 -8.34 -7.29
N PRO A 121 10.84 -8.85 -6.59
CA PRO A 121 10.97 -10.10 -5.85
C PRO A 121 11.18 -11.26 -6.84
N GLN A 122 11.98 -12.25 -6.44
CA GLN A 122 12.03 -13.53 -7.14
C GLN A 122 10.69 -14.24 -6.93
N ALA A 123 10.05 -14.67 -8.01
CA ALA A 123 8.79 -15.42 -7.95
C ALA A 123 9.07 -16.81 -7.38
N VAL A 124 8.81 -16.99 -6.08
CA VAL A 124 8.92 -18.26 -5.38
C VAL A 124 7.57 -18.48 -4.69
N PRO A 125 6.82 -19.54 -5.01
CA PRO A 125 5.59 -19.86 -4.28
C PRO A 125 5.93 -20.33 -2.86
N LEU A 126 5.04 -20.09 -1.91
CA LEU A 126 5.24 -20.56 -0.53
C LEU A 126 5.27 -22.10 -0.43
N ALA A 127 4.70 -22.80 -1.41
CA ALA A 127 4.73 -24.24 -1.53
C ALA A 127 6.16 -24.81 -1.52
N ASP A 128 7.12 -24.09 -2.11
CA ASP A 128 8.51 -24.51 -2.26
C ASP A 128 9.29 -24.48 -0.92
N TYR A 129 8.74 -23.82 0.10
CA TYR A 129 9.29 -23.89 1.45
C TYR A 129 8.88 -25.21 2.12
N THR A 130 9.69 -26.24 1.88
CA THR A 130 9.50 -27.60 2.40
C THR A 130 10.01 -27.72 3.83
N GLY A 131 9.26 -28.42 4.68
CA GLY A 131 9.66 -28.74 6.05
C GLY A 131 8.75 -29.79 6.66
N ASP A 132 9.26 -30.54 7.63
CA ASP A 132 8.50 -31.58 8.32
C ASP A 132 7.58 -31.02 9.40
N PHE A 133 6.49 -31.72 9.66
CA PHE A 133 5.61 -31.48 10.81
C PHE A 133 6.24 -32.03 12.10
N SER A 134 5.97 -31.38 13.23
CA SER A 134 6.26 -31.94 14.54
C SER A 134 5.22 -33.00 14.93
N TYR A 135 5.42 -34.25 14.52
CA TYR A 135 4.50 -35.36 14.80
C TYR A 135 4.37 -35.68 16.30
N LEU A 136 5.44 -35.48 17.07
CA LEU A 136 5.48 -35.70 18.52
C LEU A 136 5.00 -34.49 19.32
N GLY A 137 4.54 -33.43 18.67
CA GLY A 137 4.22 -32.17 19.34
C GLY A 137 3.04 -32.26 20.33
N SER A 138 2.08 -33.16 20.09
CA SER A 138 0.93 -33.37 21.00
C SER A 138 1.29 -34.21 22.21
N THR A 139 2.09 -35.25 22.03
CA THR A 139 2.55 -36.14 23.10
C THR A 139 3.53 -35.44 24.04
N LEU A 140 4.44 -34.63 23.51
CA LEU A 140 5.36 -33.82 24.32
C LEU A 140 4.60 -32.78 25.16
N ARG A 141 3.59 -32.11 24.58
CA ARG A 141 2.74 -31.16 25.32
C ARG A 141 1.94 -31.85 26.43
N ALA A 142 1.45 -33.06 26.19
CA ALA A 142 0.78 -33.86 27.23
C ALA A 142 1.73 -34.26 28.37
N ALA A 143 3.03 -34.43 28.07
CA ALA A 143 4.08 -34.67 29.05
C ALA A 143 4.61 -33.39 29.73
N GLY A 144 4.03 -32.21 29.45
CA GLY A 144 4.45 -30.94 30.02
C GLY A 144 5.73 -30.34 29.40
N ALA A 145 6.22 -30.90 28.30
CA ALA A 145 7.37 -30.39 27.55
C ALA A 145 6.91 -29.63 26.30
N GLU A 146 7.40 -28.41 26.09
CA GLU A 146 7.15 -27.68 24.85
C GLU A 146 8.06 -28.20 23.73
N PRO A 147 7.49 -28.75 22.63
CA PRO A 147 8.29 -29.24 21.51
C PRO A 147 8.99 -28.08 20.80
N ALA A 148 10.19 -28.34 20.28
CA ALA A 148 10.87 -27.38 19.43
C ALA A 148 10.01 -27.06 18.19
N PRO A 149 9.94 -25.78 17.77
CA PRO A 149 9.12 -25.38 16.63
C PRO A 149 9.66 -25.99 15.34
N SER A 150 8.77 -26.53 14.51
CA SER A 150 9.11 -27.08 13.20
C SER A 150 9.17 -26.00 12.13
N VAL A 151 9.83 -26.31 11.00
CA VAL A 151 9.91 -25.42 9.84
C VAL A 151 8.53 -25.09 9.28
N LEU A 152 7.59 -26.05 9.36
CA LEU A 152 6.24 -25.82 8.91
C LEU A 152 5.45 -24.90 9.84
N ASP A 153 5.67 -24.96 11.16
CA ASP A 153 5.07 -24.02 12.09
C ASP A 153 5.50 -22.58 11.77
N VAL A 154 6.75 -22.38 11.33
CA VAL A 154 7.24 -21.08 10.84
C VAL A 154 6.48 -20.64 9.60
N ARG A 155 6.30 -21.53 8.62
CA ARG A 155 5.51 -21.24 7.41
C ARG A 155 4.08 -20.84 7.76
N GLN A 156 3.43 -21.58 8.65
CA GLN A 156 2.07 -21.28 9.10
C GLN A 156 1.98 -19.93 9.80
N ASN A 157 2.92 -19.62 10.70
CA ASN A 157 2.98 -18.31 11.37
C ASN A 157 3.16 -17.16 10.36
N VAL A 158 4.01 -17.34 9.34
CA VAL A 158 4.19 -16.32 8.29
C VAL A 158 2.91 -16.15 7.45
N VAL A 159 2.20 -17.22 7.11
CA VAL A 159 0.90 -17.13 6.43
C VAL A 159 -0.10 -16.34 7.26
N LEU A 160 -0.23 -16.69 8.54
CA LEU A 160 -1.20 -16.08 9.45
C LEU A 160 -0.92 -14.58 9.64
N TYR A 161 0.34 -14.21 9.87
CA TYR A 161 0.68 -12.82 10.20
C TYR A 161 0.91 -11.93 8.97
N ALA A 162 1.45 -12.45 7.86
CA ALA A 162 1.78 -11.63 6.69
C ALA A 162 0.71 -11.71 5.59
N ILE A 163 0.36 -12.93 5.15
CA ILE A 163 -0.45 -13.13 3.94
C ILE A 163 -1.94 -12.96 4.24
N LEU A 164 -2.43 -13.65 5.27
CA LEU A 164 -3.85 -13.72 5.60
C LEU A 164 -4.45 -12.34 5.90
N ARG A 165 -3.63 -11.43 6.44
CA ARG A 165 -4.04 -10.07 6.80
C ARG A 165 -4.40 -9.19 5.60
N LEU A 166 -3.88 -9.51 4.41
CA LEU A 166 -4.16 -8.77 3.17
C LEU A 166 -5.37 -9.32 2.42
N GLY A 167 -5.88 -10.50 2.80
CA GLY A 167 -6.96 -11.17 2.08
C GLY A 167 -8.37 -10.61 2.33
N SER A 168 -8.65 -10.05 3.51
CA SER A 168 -9.98 -9.50 3.83
C SER A 168 -9.92 -8.37 4.86
N PRO A 169 -10.73 -7.30 4.71
CA PRO A 169 -10.80 -6.21 5.67
C PRO A 169 -11.35 -6.64 7.04
N THR A 170 -12.23 -7.64 7.10
CA THR A 170 -12.72 -8.18 8.39
C THR A 170 -11.64 -8.92 9.16
N VAL A 171 -10.81 -9.70 8.45
CA VAL A 171 -9.60 -10.29 9.03
C VAL A 171 -8.62 -9.19 9.41
N HIS A 172 -8.66 -8.04 8.72
CA HIS A 172 -7.94 -6.83 9.07
C HIS A 172 -8.46 -6.09 10.32
N GLU A 173 -9.62 -6.40 10.87
CA GLU A 173 -10.07 -5.75 12.10
C GLU A 173 -9.91 -6.68 13.30
N LEU A 174 -10.16 -7.97 13.07
CA LEU A 174 -10.20 -8.98 14.14
C LEU A 174 -8.81 -9.47 14.57
N ALA A 175 -7.85 -9.60 13.64
CA ALA A 175 -6.54 -10.15 13.97
C ALA A 175 -5.62 -9.11 14.65
N PRO A 176 -4.70 -9.55 15.54
CA PRO A 176 -3.72 -8.65 16.16
C PRO A 176 -2.81 -8.00 15.11
N GLN A 177 -2.63 -6.68 15.22
CA GLN A 177 -1.84 -5.91 14.27
C GLN A 177 -0.34 -6.15 14.47
N VAL A 178 0.19 -7.15 13.79
CA VAL A 178 1.64 -7.40 13.73
C VAL A 178 2.24 -6.48 12.67
N ARG A 179 3.06 -5.50 13.10
CA ARG A 179 3.73 -4.55 12.19
C ARG A 179 5.11 -5.04 11.72
N SER A 180 5.71 -5.98 12.43
CA SER A 180 7.05 -6.49 12.14
C SER A 180 7.17 -7.98 12.45
N LEU A 181 7.88 -8.71 11.60
CA LEU A 181 8.21 -10.11 11.77
C LEU A 181 9.73 -10.27 11.81
N LEU A 182 10.24 -11.00 12.81
CA LEU A 182 11.66 -11.32 12.93
C LEU A 182 11.88 -12.79 12.63
N LEU A 183 12.71 -13.08 11.62
CA LEU A 183 13.08 -14.45 11.25
C LEU A 183 14.47 -14.80 11.83
N ALA A 184 14.47 -15.53 12.95
CA ALA A 184 15.68 -16.03 13.59
C ALA A 184 15.98 -17.49 13.17
N GLY A 185 17.27 -17.86 13.19
CA GLY A 185 17.73 -19.18 12.74
C GLY A 185 19.15 -19.17 12.18
N PRO A 186 19.78 -20.33 11.99
CA PRO A 186 21.11 -20.42 11.38
C PRO A 186 21.08 -19.96 9.91
N ALA A 187 22.26 -19.68 9.34
CA ALA A 187 22.38 -19.41 7.91
C ALA A 187 22.00 -20.68 7.12
N GLY A 188 21.33 -20.50 5.98
CA GLY A 188 20.91 -21.61 5.12
C GLY A 188 19.47 -22.11 5.32
N THR A 189 18.73 -21.62 6.32
CA THR A 189 17.31 -22.01 6.54
C THR A 189 16.31 -21.31 5.60
N GLY A 190 16.78 -20.73 4.49
CA GLY A 190 15.88 -20.12 3.50
C GLY A 190 15.15 -18.85 3.96
N LYS A 191 15.60 -18.14 4.99
CA LYS A 191 14.94 -16.90 5.47
C LYS A 191 14.68 -15.87 4.37
N LYS A 192 15.66 -15.67 3.49
CA LYS A 192 15.54 -14.77 2.33
C LYS A 192 14.51 -15.29 1.32
N MET A 193 14.47 -16.60 1.11
CA MET A 193 13.47 -17.24 0.25
C MET A 193 12.05 -17.04 0.79
N LEU A 194 11.86 -17.13 2.11
CA LEU A 194 10.56 -16.90 2.75
C LEU A 194 10.05 -15.47 2.53
N VAL A 195 10.94 -14.47 2.54
CA VAL A 195 10.59 -13.07 2.25
C VAL A 195 10.15 -12.90 0.80
N HIS A 196 10.88 -13.50 -0.14
CA HIS A 196 10.50 -13.50 -1.55
C HIS A 196 9.17 -14.23 -1.79
N ALA A 197 8.92 -15.32 -1.06
CA ALA A 197 7.65 -16.02 -1.11
C ALA A 197 6.48 -15.15 -0.62
N VAL A 198 6.64 -14.48 0.52
CA VAL A 198 5.61 -13.54 1.02
C VAL A 198 5.33 -12.43 0.01
N CYS A 199 6.37 -11.86 -0.63
CA CYS A 199 6.17 -10.85 -1.66
C CYS A 199 5.43 -11.40 -2.89
N THR A 200 5.68 -12.64 -3.26
CA THR A 200 5.03 -13.31 -4.40
C THR A 200 3.55 -13.57 -4.11
N GLU A 201 3.23 -14.13 -2.93
CA GLU A 201 1.84 -14.43 -2.53
C GLU A 201 0.99 -13.17 -2.33
N THR A 202 1.61 -12.07 -1.89
CA THR A 202 0.92 -10.81 -1.62
C THR A 202 0.95 -9.82 -2.79
N GLY A 203 1.74 -10.10 -3.83
CA GLY A 203 2.02 -9.16 -4.93
C GLY A 203 2.71 -7.87 -4.47
N ALA A 204 3.44 -7.91 -3.35
CA ALA A 204 4.02 -6.74 -2.73
C ALA A 204 5.39 -6.34 -3.31
N ASN A 205 5.66 -5.04 -3.28
CA ASN A 205 6.97 -4.49 -3.64
C ASN A 205 8.01 -4.78 -2.53
N LEU A 206 9.20 -5.24 -2.92
CA LEU A 206 10.27 -5.60 -1.99
C LEU A 206 11.30 -4.46 -1.87
N PHE A 207 11.41 -3.89 -0.69
CA PHE A 207 12.47 -2.94 -0.32
C PHE A 207 13.58 -3.67 0.45
N ASP A 208 14.76 -3.81 -0.14
CA ASP A 208 15.90 -4.51 0.43
C ASP A 208 16.90 -3.53 1.09
N LEU A 209 16.76 -3.37 2.41
CA LEU A 209 17.61 -2.55 3.27
C LEU A 209 18.74 -3.39 3.91
N SER A 210 19.27 -4.40 3.21
CA SER A 210 20.48 -5.11 3.66
C SER A 210 21.62 -4.13 3.91
N SER A 211 22.41 -4.37 4.97
CA SER A 211 23.56 -3.55 5.33
C SER A 211 24.55 -3.39 4.16
N GLU A 212 24.69 -4.41 3.32
CA GLU A 212 25.51 -4.39 2.10
C GLU A 212 25.05 -3.35 1.06
N ASN A 213 23.74 -3.10 0.94
CA ASN A 213 23.22 -2.10 -0.01
C ASN A 213 23.32 -0.68 0.55
N LEU A 214 23.40 -0.54 1.89
CA LEU A 214 23.40 0.73 2.61
C LEU A 214 24.80 1.34 2.73
N VAL A 215 25.82 0.49 2.86
CA VAL A 215 27.23 0.89 2.84
C VAL A 215 27.50 1.53 1.47
N ASP A 216 28.22 2.66 1.46
CA ASP A 216 28.60 3.49 0.30
C ASP A 216 27.60 4.52 -0.25
N LYS A 217 26.28 4.29 -0.20
CA LYS A 217 25.32 5.17 -0.92
C LYS A 217 24.96 6.45 -0.17
N TYR A 218 24.93 6.38 1.17
CA TYR A 218 24.53 7.49 2.02
C TYR A 218 25.50 7.66 3.19
N PRO A 219 26.63 8.36 2.98
CA PRO A 219 27.58 8.62 4.07
C PRO A 219 26.94 9.53 5.12
N GLY A 220 26.94 9.06 6.37
CA GLY A 220 26.56 9.84 7.55
C GLY A 220 25.14 9.59 8.08
N LYS A 221 24.94 9.96 9.35
CA LYS A 221 23.68 9.74 10.08
C LYS A 221 22.48 10.46 9.46
N ALA A 222 22.71 11.65 8.89
CA ALA A 222 21.68 12.44 8.24
C ALA A 222 21.24 11.84 6.88
N GLY A 223 22.18 11.25 6.13
CA GLY A 223 21.89 10.58 4.86
C GLY A 223 21.02 9.33 5.06
N LEU A 224 21.33 8.53 6.07
CA LEU A 224 20.54 7.34 6.41
C LEU A 224 19.14 7.70 6.91
N SER A 225 18.99 8.75 7.73
CA SER A 225 17.66 9.22 8.15
C SER A 225 16.81 9.70 6.98
N LEU A 226 17.43 10.38 6.00
CA LEU A 226 16.77 10.83 4.78
C LEU A 226 16.33 9.63 3.94
N LEU A 227 17.20 8.64 3.77
CA LEU A 227 16.88 7.43 3.03
C LEU A 227 15.71 6.67 3.66
N MET A 228 15.74 6.44 4.98
CA MET A 228 14.64 5.77 5.67
C MET A 228 13.33 6.51 5.46
N HIS A 229 13.36 7.84 5.58
CA HIS A 229 12.20 8.68 5.32
C HIS A 229 11.68 8.57 3.87
N MET A 230 12.58 8.55 2.88
CA MET A 230 12.24 8.34 1.47
C MET A 230 11.61 6.97 1.23
N VAL A 231 12.22 5.91 1.76
CA VAL A 231 11.73 4.52 1.62
C VAL A 231 10.36 4.38 2.27
N PHE A 232 10.14 4.88 3.48
CA PHE A 232 8.83 4.84 4.12
C PHE A 232 7.77 5.67 3.37
N LYS A 233 8.15 6.83 2.81
CA LYS A 233 7.25 7.64 1.97
C LYS A 233 6.81 6.86 0.73
N VAL A 234 7.75 6.28 0.00
CA VAL A 234 7.47 5.52 -1.23
C VAL A 234 6.72 4.21 -0.91
N ALA A 235 7.10 3.49 0.14
CA ALA A 235 6.42 2.26 0.58
C ALA A 235 4.96 2.50 0.97
N ARG A 236 4.65 3.62 1.64
CA ARG A 236 3.26 4.00 1.97
C ARG A 236 2.41 4.30 0.74
N LEU A 237 3.02 4.79 -0.33
CA LEU A 237 2.32 5.11 -1.57
C LEU A 237 2.18 3.89 -2.49
N LEU A 238 3.13 2.96 -2.44
CA LEU A 238 3.18 1.73 -3.24
C LEU A 238 2.66 0.50 -2.48
N GLN A 239 1.60 0.66 -1.69
CA GLN A 239 0.99 -0.47 -0.97
C GLN A 239 0.41 -1.49 -1.97
N PRO A 240 0.60 -2.81 -1.75
CA PRO A 240 1.30 -3.44 -0.62
C PRO A 240 2.84 -3.46 -0.78
N SER A 241 3.56 -3.25 0.33
CA SER A 241 5.02 -3.16 0.35
C SER A 241 5.62 -3.95 1.52
N VAL A 242 6.70 -4.68 1.27
CA VAL A 242 7.49 -5.41 2.27
C VAL A 242 8.87 -4.79 2.38
N ILE A 243 9.26 -4.40 3.60
CA ILE A 243 10.60 -3.88 3.88
C ILE A 243 11.42 -4.99 4.54
N TRP A 244 12.46 -5.43 3.86
CA TRP A 244 13.39 -6.44 4.33
C TRP A 244 14.66 -5.80 4.86
N VAL A 245 15.07 -6.16 6.08
CA VAL A 245 16.34 -5.76 6.68
C VAL A 245 17.19 -7.01 6.84
N GLY A 246 18.12 -7.22 5.91
CA GLY A 246 19.07 -8.34 5.96
C GLY A 246 20.13 -8.13 7.04
N ASN A 247 20.60 -9.24 7.64
CA ASN A 247 21.67 -9.27 8.64
C ASN A 247 21.50 -8.22 9.75
N ALA A 248 20.32 -8.22 10.38
CA ALA A 248 19.98 -7.28 11.44
C ALA A 248 21.02 -7.27 12.57
N GLU A 249 21.64 -8.40 12.86
CA GLU A 249 22.74 -8.53 13.82
C GLU A 249 23.92 -7.60 13.54
N LYS A 250 24.28 -7.39 12.26
CA LYS A 250 25.35 -6.46 11.85
C LYS A 250 24.88 -5.00 11.89
N THR A 251 23.59 -4.77 11.67
CA THR A 251 22.99 -3.42 11.66
C THR A 251 22.78 -2.87 13.07
N PHE A 252 22.59 -3.74 14.08
CA PHE A 252 22.27 -3.37 15.45
C PHE A 252 23.38 -3.70 16.48
N TYR A 253 24.65 -3.46 16.15
CA TYR A 253 25.73 -3.62 17.13
C TYR A 253 25.56 -2.68 18.34
N LYS A 254 25.62 -3.25 19.55
CA LYS A 254 25.67 -2.49 20.82
C LYS A 254 27.10 -1.96 21.10
N LYS A 255 28.12 -2.72 20.69
CA LYS A 255 29.55 -2.34 20.62
C LYS A 255 30.20 -3.17 19.50
N VAL A 256 30.99 -2.52 18.64
CA VAL A 256 31.67 -3.16 17.50
C VAL A 256 32.82 -4.05 18.03
N PRO A 257 32.85 -5.36 17.71
CA PRO A 257 33.99 -6.24 18.00
C PRO A 257 35.27 -5.72 17.33
N LYS A 258 36.43 -5.93 17.94
CA LYS A 258 37.72 -5.37 17.45
C LYS A 258 38.18 -5.95 16.11
N GLU A 259 37.66 -7.11 15.70
CA GLU A 259 38.05 -7.84 14.49
C GLU A 259 37.47 -7.25 13.18
N GLU A 260 36.40 -6.45 13.24
CA GLU A 260 35.83 -5.75 12.06
C GLU A 260 36.40 -4.32 11.86
N LYS A 261 37.42 -3.91 12.62
CA LYS A 261 37.99 -2.55 12.57
C LYS A 261 38.89 -2.25 11.36
N GLU A 262 39.29 -3.26 10.59
CA GLU A 262 40.18 -3.06 9.42
C GLU A 262 39.45 -2.65 8.14
N ALA A 263 38.12 -2.53 8.14
CA ALA A 263 37.36 -1.89 7.06
C ALA A 263 36.73 -0.57 7.54
N PRO A 264 37.17 0.62 7.06
CA PRO A 264 36.52 1.88 7.43
C PRO A 264 35.40 2.27 6.43
N PRO A 265 34.33 3.00 6.85
CA PRO A 265 33.90 3.27 8.22
C PRO A 265 32.40 3.01 8.53
N ALA A 266 32.20 2.44 9.72
CA ALA A 266 31.07 2.60 10.66
C ALA A 266 29.64 2.18 10.25
N PRO A 267 29.12 1.06 10.81
CA PRO A 267 27.68 0.86 10.96
C PRO A 267 27.16 1.77 12.08
N VAL A 268 26.10 2.52 11.78
CA VAL A 268 25.41 3.37 12.77
C VAL A 268 24.37 2.57 13.55
N PRO A 269 24.20 2.83 14.86
CA PRO A 269 23.16 2.18 15.65
C PRO A 269 21.79 2.69 15.17
N CYS A 270 21.07 1.85 14.43
CA CYS A 270 19.70 2.13 13.98
C CYS A 270 18.67 2.06 15.13
N ALA A 271 19.10 1.63 16.32
CA ALA A 271 18.26 1.47 17.52
C ALA A 271 17.62 2.78 18.04
N SER A 272 18.11 3.96 17.64
CA SER A 272 17.57 5.26 18.10
C SER A 272 16.66 5.96 17.09
N GLN A 273 16.41 5.38 15.91
CA GLN A 273 15.65 6.04 14.84
C GLN A 273 14.55 5.17 14.23
N ALA A 274 14.11 4.12 14.91
CA ALA A 274 12.75 3.65 14.68
C ALA A 274 11.81 4.77 15.18
N PRO A 275 11.02 5.44 14.31
CA PRO A 275 10.01 6.37 14.79
C PRO A 275 9.10 5.61 15.78
N PRO A 276 8.56 6.26 16.82
CA PRO A 276 7.48 5.64 17.58
C PRO A 276 6.40 5.27 16.57
N LEU A 277 6.21 3.96 16.36
CA LEU A 277 5.17 3.42 15.52
C LEU A 277 3.86 4.06 16.01
N LEU A 278 3.33 4.99 15.20
CA LEU A 278 2.25 5.89 15.58
C LEU A 278 1.18 5.15 16.40
N PRO A 279 0.75 5.69 17.56
CA PRO A 279 -0.43 5.19 18.24
C PRO A 279 -1.61 5.30 17.29
N ALA A 280 -2.51 4.31 17.37
CA ALA A 280 -3.70 4.21 16.54
C ALA A 280 -4.42 5.56 16.46
N GLY A 281 -4.31 6.21 15.30
CA GLY A 281 -5.25 7.26 14.93
C GLY A 281 -6.58 6.56 14.74
N ARG A 282 -7.51 6.76 15.67
CA ARG A 282 -8.93 6.63 15.39
C ARG A 282 -9.19 7.44 14.11
N ALA A 283 -9.54 6.76 13.03
CA ALA A 283 -10.35 7.38 12.01
C ALA A 283 -11.74 7.55 12.64
N GLU A 284 -11.95 8.69 13.30
CA GLU A 284 -13.30 9.16 13.60
C GLU A 284 -13.93 9.50 12.24
N ALA A 285 -14.87 8.65 11.82
CA ALA A 285 -15.85 9.04 10.82
C ALA A 285 -16.69 10.20 11.40
N PRO A 286 -17.08 11.20 10.60
CA PRO A 286 -17.98 12.23 11.07
C PRO A 286 -19.38 11.62 11.27
N GLU A 287 -19.82 11.50 12.52
CA GLU A 287 -21.25 11.39 12.83
C GLU A 287 -21.89 12.76 12.55
N GLU A 288 -22.64 12.84 11.44
CA GLU A 288 -23.65 13.88 11.27
C GLU A 288 -24.80 13.57 12.22
N GLY A 289 -24.94 14.42 13.24
CA GLY A 289 -26.13 14.49 14.07
C GLY A 289 -27.29 15.12 13.32
N ALA A 290 -28.38 14.38 13.20
CA ALA A 290 -29.71 14.94 13.05
C ALA A 290 -30.63 14.29 14.10
N ALA A 291 -30.85 15.02 15.18
CA ALA A 291 -31.81 14.70 16.20
C ALA A 291 -33.23 14.98 15.69
N GLN A 292 -34.16 14.05 15.96
CA GLN A 292 -35.54 14.33 16.40
C GLN A 292 -36.19 13.01 16.83
N GLY A 293 -36.48 12.90 18.14
CA GLY A 293 -37.46 11.93 18.68
C GLY A 293 -38.91 12.34 18.32
N PRO A 294 -39.96 11.63 18.80
CA PRO A 294 -40.14 11.33 20.23
C PRO A 294 -40.74 9.94 20.60
N GLU A 295 -40.61 9.63 21.90
CA GLU A 295 -41.55 9.00 22.86
C GLU A 295 -42.36 7.74 22.49
N ASP A 296 -42.20 6.63 23.27
CA ASP A 296 -43.10 6.31 24.40
C ASP A 296 -42.86 4.93 25.07
N ALA A 297 -42.96 4.97 26.41
CA ALA A 297 -43.55 4.00 27.36
C ALA A 297 -42.96 2.60 27.69
N ALA A 298 -42.78 2.44 29.03
CA ALA A 298 -42.92 1.23 29.88
C ALA A 298 -41.80 0.16 29.84
N GLY A 299 -41.24 -0.34 30.94
CA GLY A 299 -41.47 -0.17 32.37
C GLY A 299 -40.63 -1.21 33.14
N GLY A 300 -40.35 -0.94 34.43
CA GLY A 300 -40.05 -2.00 35.42
C GLY A 300 -38.57 -2.37 35.67
N ARG A 301 -37.94 -1.66 36.62
CA ARG A 301 -37.04 -2.25 37.64
C ARG A 301 -37.92 -2.83 38.78
N PRO A 302 -37.43 -3.63 39.77
CA PRO A 302 -36.04 -3.72 40.24
C PRO A 302 -35.52 -5.11 40.70
N GLY A 303 -34.21 -5.20 40.96
CA GLY A 303 -33.71 -5.76 42.23
C GLY A 303 -32.84 -7.03 42.21
N ALA A 304 -31.85 -7.02 43.12
CA ALA A 304 -31.01 -8.11 43.64
C ALA A 304 -29.83 -8.58 42.75
N ALA A 305 -28.68 -9.03 43.24
CA ALA A 305 -27.87 -8.91 44.47
C ALA A 305 -26.71 -9.94 44.28
N ALA A 306 -25.52 -9.66 44.83
CA ALA A 306 -24.37 -10.59 45.02
C ALA A 306 -23.72 -11.17 43.73
N GLY A 307 -22.40 -11.31 43.57
CA GLY A 307 -21.31 -11.50 44.52
C GLY A 307 -20.87 -12.97 44.49
N HIS A 308 -19.79 -13.31 43.77
CA HIS A 308 -18.60 -14.05 44.27
C HIS A 308 -17.67 -14.59 43.15
N VAL A 309 -16.37 -14.48 43.48
CA VAL A 309 -15.14 -15.18 43.02
C VAL A 309 -14.74 -15.06 41.55
#